data_AF-A0A847CLG7-F1
#
_entry.id   AF-A0A847CLG7-F1
#
_cell.length_a   1.000
_cell.length_b   1.000
_cell.length_c   1.000
_cell.angle_alpha   90.00
_cell.angle_beta   90.00
_cell.angle_gamma   90.00
#
_symmetry.space_group_name_H-M   'P 1'
#
loop_
_entity.id
_entity.type
_entity.pdbx_description
1 polymer ?
#
loop_
_entity_poly.entity_id
_entity_poly.type
_entity_poly.pdbx_seq_one_letter_code
_entity_poly.pdbx_strand_id
1 'polypeptide(L)'
;IMAEHSKFIRGLLDPSEEELFSIADEFGSEFDRLTKKALDAINNRIPAEKVTQESLRATKAIRKFKAQATEGILDCNIRSIIIPLLGDHTLREANHYLRLLRTFES
;
A
#
# COMPACT_ATOMS: atom_id res chain seq x y z
N ILE A 1 8.17 -2.12 -2.74
CA ILE A 1 6.95 -2.39 -3.55
C ILE A 1 5.76 -1.57 -3.06
N MET A 2 5.22 -1.78 -1.84
CA MET A 2 4.00 -1.06 -1.42
C MET A 2 4.12 0.47 -1.34
N ALA A 3 5.29 1.01 -0.94
CA ALA A 3 5.52 2.47 -0.98
C ALA A 3 5.45 3.03 -2.40
N GLU A 4 6.15 2.40 -3.35
CA GLU A 4 6.07 2.73 -4.77
C GLU A 4 4.65 2.62 -5.29
N HIS A 5 3.88 1.66 -4.75
CA HIS A 5 2.49 1.55 -5.12
C HIS A 5 1.67 2.79 -4.81
N SER A 6 1.81 3.26 -3.59
CA SER A 6 1.15 4.47 -3.13
C SER A 6 1.60 5.71 -3.92
N LYS A 7 2.89 5.82 -4.23
CA LYS A 7 3.45 6.94 -5.00
C LYS A 7 2.92 6.96 -6.44
N PHE A 8 2.80 5.81 -7.11
CA PHE A 8 2.21 5.79 -8.46
C PHE A 8 0.72 6.11 -8.39
N ILE A 9 -0.04 5.59 -7.41
CA ILE A 9 -1.49 5.90 -7.29
C ILE A 9 -1.66 7.40 -7.15
N ARG A 10 -0.95 8.01 -6.18
CA ARG A 10 -0.90 9.47 -5.99
C ARG A 10 -0.57 10.23 -7.28
N GLY A 11 0.44 9.77 -8.02
CA GLY A 11 0.90 10.44 -9.24
C GLY A 11 -0.02 10.27 -10.46
N LEU A 12 -0.91 9.29 -10.45
CA LEU A 12 -1.84 9.01 -11.55
C LEU A 12 -3.29 9.42 -11.25
N LEU A 13 -3.61 9.75 -10.00
CA LEU A 13 -4.86 10.42 -9.65
C LEU A 13 -4.92 11.81 -10.30
N ASP A 14 -6.13 12.26 -10.65
CA ASP A 14 -6.32 13.65 -11.01
C ASP A 14 -6.02 14.54 -9.79
N PRO A 15 -5.32 15.68 -9.95
CA PRO A 15 -5.01 16.55 -8.83
C PRO A 15 -6.22 17.07 -8.05
N SER A 16 -7.43 17.04 -8.62
CA SER A 16 -8.67 17.41 -7.92
C SER A 16 -9.16 16.35 -6.91
N GLU A 17 -8.63 15.12 -6.95
CA GLU A 17 -8.93 14.05 -5.98
C GLU A 17 -8.11 14.24 -4.68
N GLU A 18 -8.20 15.42 -4.05
CA GLU A 18 -7.31 15.86 -2.96
C GLU A 18 -7.26 14.87 -1.77
N GLU A 19 -8.42 14.32 -1.39
CA GLU A 19 -8.50 13.36 -0.27
C GLU A 19 -7.78 12.04 -0.61
N LEU A 20 -8.06 11.45 -1.78
CA LEU A 20 -7.42 10.22 -2.23
C LEU A 20 -5.92 10.42 -2.45
N PHE A 21 -5.53 11.60 -2.92
CA PHE A 21 -4.15 12.01 -3.08
C PHE A 21 -3.41 12.04 -1.74
N SER A 22 -4.00 12.67 -0.71
CA SER A 22 -3.43 12.72 0.63
C SER A 22 -3.28 11.32 1.22
N ILE A 23 -4.32 10.49 1.12
CA ILE A 23 -4.29 9.10 1.61
C ILE A 23 -3.19 8.29 0.92
N ALA A 24 -3.05 8.42 -0.39
CA ALA A 24 -1.98 7.75 -1.13
C ALA A 24 -0.59 8.25 -0.70
N ASP A 25 -0.39 9.55 -0.51
CA ASP A 25 0.88 10.11 -0.03
C ASP A 25 1.26 9.59 1.37
N GLU A 26 0.29 9.53 2.28
CA GLU A 26 0.47 8.99 3.64
C GLU A 26 0.89 7.52 3.62
N PHE A 27 0.23 6.68 2.82
CA PHE A 27 0.66 5.29 2.66
C PHE A 27 2.07 5.18 2.08
N GLY A 28 2.42 6.04 1.12
CA GLY A 28 3.77 6.07 0.55
C GLY A 28 4.83 6.31 1.62
N SER A 29 4.60 7.34 2.44
CA SER A 29 5.45 7.69 3.59
C SER A 29 5.50 6.59 4.65
N GLU A 30 4.37 5.97 4.96
CA GLU A 30 4.30 4.87 5.92
C GLU A 30 5.14 3.68 5.48
N PHE A 31 5.00 3.24 4.23
CA PHE A 31 5.74 2.09 3.71
C PHE A 31 7.23 2.38 3.49
N ASP A 32 7.62 3.62 3.20
CA ASP A 32 9.03 4.03 3.20
C ASP A 32 9.63 3.87 4.61
N ARG A 33 8.91 4.29 5.65
CA ARG A 33 9.33 4.10 7.05
C ARG A 33 9.39 2.62 7.43
N LEU A 34 8.40 1.82 7.05
CA LEU A 34 8.39 0.38 7.30
C LEU A 34 9.57 -0.32 6.61
N THR A 35 9.91 0.09 5.38
CA THR A 35 11.07 -0.43 4.67
C THR A 35 12.36 -0.14 5.43
N LYS A 36 12.54 1.08 5.94
CA LYS A 36 13.70 1.43 6.80
C LYS A 36 13.75 0.58 8.07
N LYS A 37 12.62 0.41 8.76
CA LYS A 37 12.53 -0.48 9.94
C LYS A 37 12.87 -1.93 9.60
N ALA A 38 12.43 -2.42 8.45
CA ALA A 38 12.75 -3.78 8.02
C ALA A 38 14.25 -3.96 7.77
N LEU A 39 14.93 -2.96 7.20
CA LEU A 39 16.39 -2.96 7.07
C LEU A 39 17.08 -2.95 8.43
N ASP A 40 16.59 -2.18 9.40
CA ASP A 40 17.13 -2.20 10.76
C ASP A 40 16.92 -3.56 11.45
N ALA A 41 15.79 -4.22 11.22
CA ALA A 41 15.52 -5.57 11.73
C ALA A 41 16.46 -6.62 11.12
N ILE A 42 16.71 -6.55 9.80
CA ILE A 42 17.69 -7.41 9.11
C ILE A 42 19.09 -7.23 9.71
N ASN A 43 19.45 -6.02 10.11
CA ASN A 43 20.72 -5.70 10.77
C ASN A 43 20.72 -6.00 12.28
N ASN A 44 19.74 -6.74 12.80
CA ASN A 44 19.56 -7.10 14.21
C ASN A 44 19.50 -5.90 15.18
N ARG A 45 19.11 -4.71 14.69
CA ARG A 45 18.99 -3.50 15.53
C ARG A 45 17.65 -3.43 16.26
N ILE A 46 16.62 -4.05 15.69
CA ILE A 46 15.27 -4.12 16.27
C ILE A 46 14.67 -5.53 16.06
N PRO A 47 13.72 -5.97 16.91
CA PRO A 47 13.03 -7.25 16.72
C PRO A 47 12.20 -7.28 15.42
N ALA A 48 12.29 -8.38 14.67
CA ALA A 48 11.58 -8.56 13.40
C ALA A 48 10.07 -8.66 13.59
N GLU A 49 9.61 -9.20 14.71
CA GLU A 49 8.20 -9.40 15.04
C GLU A 49 7.44 -8.07 15.04
N LYS A 50 8.07 -7.02 15.59
CA LYS A 50 7.46 -5.69 15.67
C LYS A 50 7.21 -5.10 14.28
N VAL A 51 8.22 -5.13 13.41
CA VAL A 51 8.06 -4.60 12.04
C VAL A 51 7.14 -5.47 11.19
N THR A 52 7.12 -6.79 11.41
CA THR A 52 6.17 -7.70 10.74
C THR A 52 4.73 -7.37 11.12
N GLN A 53 4.44 -7.17 12.41
CA GLN A 53 3.11 -6.81 12.89
C GLN A 53 2.66 -5.43 12.40
N GLU A 54 3.55 -4.43 12.40
CA GLU A 54 3.26 -3.11 11.81
C GLU A 54 2.99 -3.23 10.31
N SER A 55 3.83 -3.97 9.59
CA SER A 55 3.68 -4.21 8.14
C SER A 55 2.39 -4.93 7.80
N LEU A 56 1.95 -5.87 8.64
CA LEU A 56 0.69 -6.58 8.48
C LEU A 56 -0.50 -5.63 8.60
N ARG A 57 -0.50 -4.72 9.58
CA ARG A 57 -1.57 -3.72 9.75
C ARG A 57 -1.61 -2.75 8.57
N ALA A 58 -0.46 -2.19 8.18
CA ALA A 58 -0.37 -1.29 7.04
C ALA A 58 -0.80 -1.98 5.72
N THR A 59 -0.41 -3.24 5.53
CA THR A 59 -0.79 -4.03 4.35
C THR A 59 -2.30 -4.32 4.30
N LYS A 60 -2.95 -4.60 5.45
CA LYS A 60 -4.41 -4.72 5.51
C LYS A 60 -5.09 -3.39 5.11
N ALA A 61 -4.57 -2.26 5.59
CA ALA A 61 -5.12 -0.94 5.31
C ALA A 61 -4.97 -0.56 3.83
N ILE A 62 -3.77 -0.64 3.25
CA ILE A 62 -3.56 -0.29 1.83
C ILE A 62 -4.30 -1.24 0.90
N ARG A 63 -4.46 -2.52 1.26
CA ARG A 63 -5.25 -3.49 0.49
C ARG A 63 -6.73 -3.10 0.45
N LYS A 64 -7.27 -2.54 1.53
CA LYS A 64 -8.64 -1.99 1.55
C LYS A 64 -8.74 -0.76 0.67
N PHE A 65 -7.82 0.19 0.82
CA PHE A 65 -7.76 1.39 -0.02
C PHE A 65 -7.68 1.06 -1.51
N LYS A 66 -6.79 0.16 -1.91
CA LYS A 66 -6.65 -0.29 -3.30
C LYS A 66 -7.91 -0.94 -3.87
N ALA A 67 -8.63 -1.72 -3.05
CA ALA A 67 -9.89 -2.31 -3.47
C ALA A 67 -10.95 -1.23 -3.74
N GLN A 68 -11.11 -0.29 -2.81
CA GLN A 68 -12.06 0.82 -2.94
C GLN A 68 -11.71 1.75 -4.11
N ALA A 69 -10.42 2.07 -4.29
CA ALA A 69 -9.96 2.88 -5.40
C ALA A 69 -10.19 2.17 -6.74
N THR A 70 -9.94 0.86 -6.82
CA THR A 70 -10.19 0.08 -8.05
C THR A 70 -11.68 0.05 -8.40
N GLU A 71 -12.55 -0.13 -7.41
CA GLU A 71 -14.01 -0.07 -7.58
C GLU A 71 -14.46 1.33 -8.04
N GLY A 72 -13.99 2.39 -7.39
CA GLY A 72 -14.31 3.77 -7.79
C GLY A 72 -13.81 4.14 -9.18
N ILE A 73 -12.68 3.59 -9.64
CA ILE A 73 -12.20 3.75 -11.02
C ILE A 73 -13.10 2.99 -12.01
N LEU A 74 -13.51 1.75 -11.69
CA LEU A 74 -14.40 0.94 -12.54
C LEU A 74 -15.78 1.58 -12.70
N ASP A 75 -16.30 2.20 -11.63
CA ASP A 75 -17.58 2.88 -11.61
C ASP A 75 -17.53 4.31 -12.19
N CYS A 76 -16.36 4.74 -12.69
CA CYS A 76 -16.11 6.11 -13.19
C CYS A 76 -16.36 7.22 -12.14
N ASN A 77 -16.25 6.90 -10.85
CA ASN A 77 -16.42 7.83 -9.72
C ASN A 77 -15.13 8.53 -9.29
N ILE A 78 -13.95 8.02 -9.70
CA ILE A 78 -12.64 8.59 -9.40
C ILE A 78 -11.99 9.07 -10.69
N ARG A 79 -11.57 10.34 -10.71
CA ARG A 79 -10.82 10.92 -11.82
C ARG A 79 -9.35 10.54 -11.72
N SER A 80 -8.86 9.86 -12.74
CA SER A 80 -7.46 9.44 -12.81
C SER A 80 -7.09 9.05 -14.24
N ILE A 81 -5.79 8.86 -14.47
CA ILE A 81 -5.26 8.16 -15.65
C ILE A 81 -4.86 6.72 -15.32
N ILE A 82 -5.37 6.17 -14.21
CA ILE A 82 -5.11 4.79 -13.78
C ILE A 82 -5.98 3.84 -14.60
N ILE A 83 -5.36 2.92 -15.33
CA ILE A 83 -6.07 1.85 -16.02
C ILE A 83 -6.61 0.85 -14.97
N PRO A 84 -7.88 0.43 -15.01
CA PRO A 84 -8.46 -0.48 -14.01
C PRO A 84 -7.64 -1.76 -13.75
N LEU A 85 -7.02 -2.31 -14.81
CA LEU A 85 -6.15 -3.48 -14.72
C LEU A 85 -4.90 -3.23 -13.84
N LEU A 86 -4.39 -2.00 -13.79
CA LEU A 86 -3.29 -1.61 -12.90
C LEU A 86 -3.76 -1.57 -11.44
N GLY A 87 -4.98 -1.07 -11.20
CA GLY A 87 -5.63 -1.12 -9.88
C GLY A 87 -5.72 -2.55 -9.35
N ASP A 88 -6.29 -3.47 -10.15
CA ASP A 88 -6.36 -4.90 -9.84
C ASP A 88 -4.98 -5.54 -9.62
N HIS A 89 -4.01 -5.25 -10.49
CA HIS A 89 -2.65 -5.77 -10.37
C HIS A 89 -2.04 -5.45 -9.00
N THR A 90 -2.09 -4.20 -8.59
CA THR A 90 -1.44 -3.78 -7.35
C THR A 90 -2.22 -4.21 -6.10
N LEU A 91 -3.53 -4.48 -6.25
CA LEU A 91 -4.36 -5.11 -5.24
C LEU A 91 -3.98 -6.58 -5.05
N ARG A 92 -3.78 -7.35 -6.14
CA ARG A 92 -3.32 -8.74 -6.07
C ARG A 92 -1.95 -8.86 -5.39
N GLU A 93 -1.03 -7.94 -5.68
CA GLU A 93 0.27 -7.92 -5.02
C GLU A 93 0.17 -7.60 -3.51
N ALA A 94 -0.74 -6.70 -3.11
CA ALA A 94 -1.01 -6.44 -1.70
C ALA A 94 -1.62 -7.67 -0.99
N ASN A 95 -2.53 -8.39 -1.65
CA ASN A 95 -3.09 -9.65 -1.16
C ASN A 95 -2.01 -10.73 -1.01
N HIS A 96 -1.10 -10.84 -1.99
CA HIS A 96 0.02 -11.78 -1.92
C HIS A 96 0.95 -11.46 -0.75
N TYR A 97 1.32 -10.19 -0.57
CA TYR A 97 2.16 -9.77 0.54
C TYR A 97 1.48 -10.04 1.89
N LEU A 98 0.17 -9.78 2.00
CA LEU A 98 -0.59 -10.08 3.21
C LEU A 98 -0.57 -11.59 3.56
N ARG A 99 -0.64 -12.47 2.55
CA ARG A 99 -0.53 -13.91 2.74
C ARG A 99 0.84 -14.31 3.29
N LEU A 100 1.92 -13.70 2.78
CA LEU A 100 3.27 -13.95 3.28
C LEU A 100 3.43 -13.47 4.72
N LEU A 101 2.98 -12.26 5.05
CA LEU A 101 3.11 -11.73 6.42
C LEU A 101 2.41 -12.62 7.46
N ARG A 102 1.28 -13.24 7.09
CA ARG A 102 0.56 -14.18 7.96
C ARG A 102 1.31 -15.49 8.24
N THR A 103 2.26 -15.90 7.39
CA THR A 103 3.08 -17.09 7.69
C THR A 103 4.12 -16.83 8.78
N PHE A 104 4.34 -15.55 9.13
CA PHE A 104 5.23 -15.10 10.19
C PHE A 104 4.45 -14.56 11.41
N GLU A 105 3.12 -14.68 11.42
CA GLU A 105 2.28 -14.39 12.59
C GLU A 105 2.40 -15.59 13.54
N SER A 106 3.16 -15.41 14.63
CA SER A 106 3.26 -16.37 15.74
C SER A 106 2.07 -16.26 16.69
#